data_AF-A0A968JPY2-F1
#
_entry.id   AF-A0A968JPY2-F1
#
_cell.length_a   1.000
_cell.length_b   1.000
_cell.length_c   1.000
_cell.angle_alpha   90.00
_cell.angle_beta   90.00
_cell.angle_gamma   90.00
#
_symmetry.space_group_name_H-M   'P 1'
#
loop_
_entity.id
_entity.type
_entity.pdbx_description
1 polymer ?
#
loop_
_entity_poly.entity_id
_entity_poly.type
_entity_poly.pdbx_seq_one_letter_code
_entity_poly.pdbx_strand_id
1 'polypeptide(L)'
;MASTWDREMLFTIGKAMGEEFWSFGKHQQLGPCIDLCLDPRAGRSAESGGEDPYLSGQTGASVIKGIQTTPVIATVKHFMVESKQSYRHNCNQIYTDRWMMEHFGTNFRTSVQEGASMSIMSSYNLLNGVHGCRKSSFASNNTQRALGISLLCSFRLGCSS
;
A
#
# COMPACT_ATOMS: atom_id res chain seq x y z
N MET A 1 -1.15 -13.10 8.99
CA MET A 1 0.18 -12.46 9.11
C MET A 1 0.20 -11.43 10.22
N ALA A 2 -0.56 -10.32 10.14
CA ALA A 2 -0.52 -9.29 11.18
C ALA A 2 -0.87 -9.78 12.60
N SER A 3 -1.76 -10.76 12.73
CA SER A 3 -2.16 -11.34 14.02
C SER A 3 -1.02 -12.03 14.80
N THR A 4 0.14 -12.27 14.20
CA THR A 4 1.28 -12.84 14.93
C THR A 4 2.09 -11.80 15.70
N TRP A 5 1.96 -10.51 15.35
CA TRP A 5 2.74 -9.42 15.95
C TRP A 5 4.27 -9.64 15.91
N ASP A 6 4.74 -10.47 14.99
CA ASP A 6 6.15 -10.90 14.89
C ASP A 6 6.79 -10.34 13.62
N ARG A 7 7.65 -9.33 13.80
CA ARG A 7 8.34 -8.65 12.70
C ARG A 7 9.39 -9.52 12.00
N GLU A 8 10.03 -10.43 12.72
CA GLU A 8 11.08 -11.30 12.19
C GLU A 8 10.46 -12.41 11.32
N MET A 9 9.34 -12.96 11.78
CA MET A 9 8.56 -13.91 10.99
C MET A 9 8.05 -13.26 9.69
N LEU A 10 7.53 -12.03 9.77
CA LEU A 10 7.07 -11.28 8.58
C LEU A 10 8.20 -10.99 7.59
N PHE A 11 9.39 -10.64 8.09
CA PHE A 11 10.60 -10.48 7.26
C PHE A 11 10.96 -11.78 6.55
N THR A 12 10.94 -12.90 7.28
CA THR A 12 11.27 -14.22 6.74
C THR A 12 10.28 -14.63 5.64
N ILE A 13 8.99 -14.37 5.84
CA ILE A 13 7.95 -14.56 4.80
C ILE A 13 8.24 -13.68 3.59
N GLY A 14 8.52 -12.39 3.78
CA GLY A 14 8.84 -11.47 2.69
C GLY A 14 10.05 -11.92 1.88
N LYS A 15 11.10 -12.42 2.54
CA LYS A 15 12.29 -12.96 1.87
C LYS A 15 11.95 -14.16 0.99
N ALA A 16 11.20 -15.12 1.53
CA ALA A 16 10.77 -16.29 0.76
C ALA A 16 9.93 -15.90 -0.47
N MET A 17 9.04 -14.90 -0.33
CA MET A 17 8.26 -14.36 -1.47
C MET A 17 9.17 -13.74 -2.53
N GLY A 18 10.18 -12.96 -2.13
CA GLY A 18 11.14 -12.37 -3.06
C GLY A 18 11.97 -13.41 -3.81
N GLU A 19 12.45 -14.44 -3.11
CA GLU A 19 13.19 -15.56 -3.69
C GLU A 19 12.34 -16.33 -4.72
N GLU A 20 11.08 -16.60 -4.40
CA GLU A 20 10.13 -17.24 -5.31
C GLU A 20 9.89 -16.38 -6.56
N PHE A 21 9.58 -15.10 -6.40
CA PHE A 21 9.38 -14.17 -7.53
C PHE A 21 10.60 -14.11 -8.44
N TRP A 22 11.79 -14.01 -7.85
CA TRP A 22 13.04 -13.99 -8.60
C TRP A 22 13.28 -15.31 -9.36
N SER A 23 12.99 -16.45 -8.73
CA SER A 23 13.12 -17.77 -9.37
C SER A 23 12.24 -17.92 -10.63
N PHE A 24 11.08 -17.27 -10.65
CA PHE A 24 10.17 -17.24 -11.80
C PHE A 24 10.49 -16.11 -12.80
N GLY A 25 11.62 -15.40 -12.63
CA GLY A 25 12.01 -14.28 -13.48
C GLY A 25 11.07 -13.07 -13.37
N LYS A 26 10.37 -12.91 -12.22
CA LYS A 26 9.53 -11.74 -11.93
C LYS A 26 10.32 -10.73 -11.12
N HIS A 27 10.26 -9.47 -11.53
CA HIS A 27 11.07 -8.38 -10.99
C HIS A 27 10.29 -7.44 -10.07
N GLN A 28 8.97 -7.62 -9.97
CA GLN A 28 8.10 -6.76 -9.18
C GLN A 28 6.98 -7.57 -8.54
N GLN A 29 6.80 -7.37 -7.24
CA GLN A 29 5.73 -7.97 -6.45
C GLN A 29 4.68 -6.89 -6.12
N LEU A 30 3.44 -7.15 -6.51
CA LEU A 30 2.30 -6.25 -6.30
C LEU A 30 1.74 -6.39 -4.87
N GLY A 31 2.60 -6.18 -3.89
CA GLY A 31 2.29 -6.17 -2.47
C GLY A 31 3.48 -5.67 -1.65
N PRO A 32 3.30 -5.53 -0.33
CA PRO A 32 2.12 -5.94 0.45
C PRO A 32 0.92 -4.99 0.32
N CYS A 33 -0.29 -5.50 0.62
CA CYS A 33 -1.47 -4.66 0.83
C CYS A 33 -1.44 -4.15 2.27
N ILE A 34 -1.57 -2.83 2.43
CA ILE A 34 -1.52 -2.15 3.74
C ILE A 34 -2.75 -1.30 4.00
N ASP A 35 -3.82 -1.48 3.21
CA ASP A 35 -5.09 -0.79 3.42
C ASP A 35 -5.63 -1.05 4.83
N LEU A 36 -6.38 -0.10 5.40
CA LEU A 36 -6.97 -0.27 6.72
C LEU A 36 -8.35 -0.92 6.60
N CYS A 37 -8.61 -1.91 7.45
CA CYS A 37 -9.90 -2.58 7.55
C CYS A 37 -10.90 -1.71 8.34
N LEU A 38 -11.45 -0.69 7.69
CA LEU A 38 -12.42 0.23 8.32
C LEU A 38 -13.81 -0.41 8.56
N ASP A 39 -14.18 -1.38 7.72
CA ASP A 39 -15.44 -2.11 7.81
C ASP A 39 -15.13 -3.61 7.71
N PRO A 40 -15.56 -4.44 8.67
CA PRO A 40 -15.28 -5.88 8.65
C PRO A 40 -15.89 -6.59 7.43
N ARG A 41 -16.87 -5.98 6.76
CA ARG A 41 -17.50 -6.51 5.53
C ARG A 41 -16.69 -6.21 4.27
N ALA A 42 -15.57 -5.49 4.37
CA ALA A 42 -14.72 -5.21 3.24
C ALA A 42 -14.12 -6.51 2.66
N GLY A 43 -14.44 -6.81 1.40
CA GLY A 43 -14.06 -8.09 0.77
C GLY A 43 -12.56 -8.36 0.58
N ARG A 44 -11.67 -7.42 0.94
CA ARG A 44 -10.21 -7.55 0.89
C ARG A 44 -9.53 -7.34 2.25
N SER A 45 -10.29 -7.37 3.35
CA SER A 45 -9.70 -7.28 4.70
C SER A 45 -8.69 -8.39 5.00
N ALA A 46 -8.83 -9.57 4.39
CA ALA A 46 -7.94 -10.72 4.61
C ALA A 46 -6.47 -10.50 4.17
N GLU A 47 -6.22 -9.58 3.21
CA GLU A 47 -4.86 -9.23 2.77
C GLU A 47 -4.28 -8.01 3.49
N SER A 48 -5.09 -7.35 4.33
CA SER A 48 -4.72 -6.16 5.11
C SER A 48 -4.09 -6.53 6.46
N GLY A 49 -3.37 -5.57 7.05
CA GLY A 49 -2.82 -5.67 8.39
C GLY A 49 -3.81 -5.45 9.54
N GLY A 50 -5.06 -5.05 9.25
CA GLY A 50 -6.09 -4.76 10.24
C GLY A 50 -6.56 -3.30 10.18
N GLU A 51 -7.16 -2.82 11.26
CA GLU A 51 -7.70 -1.46 11.36
C GLU A 51 -6.67 -0.41 11.81
N ASP A 52 -5.62 -0.83 12.52
CA ASP A 52 -4.60 0.07 13.08
C ASP A 52 -3.55 0.47 12.02
N PRO A 53 -3.34 1.79 11.79
CA PRO A 53 -2.28 2.30 10.94
C PRO A 53 -0.88 1.84 11.31
N TYR A 54 -0.57 1.77 12.61
CA TYR A 54 0.78 1.41 13.05
C TYR A 54 1.09 -0.06 12.77
N LEU A 55 0.21 -0.97 13.18
CA LEU A 55 0.32 -2.39 12.92
C LEU A 55 0.39 -2.68 11.41
N SER A 56 -0.48 -2.05 10.61
CA SER A 56 -0.50 -2.25 9.16
C SER A 56 0.78 -1.74 8.49
N GLY A 57 1.28 -0.57 8.91
CA GLY A 57 2.53 -0.01 8.42
C GLY A 57 3.76 -0.87 8.78
N GLN A 58 3.86 -1.31 10.03
CA GLN A 58 4.96 -2.16 10.50
C GLN A 58 4.93 -3.55 9.85
N THR A 59 3.73 -4.11 9.67
CA THR A 59 3.56 -5.37 8.95
C THR A 59 4.06 -5.24 7.51
N GLY A 60 3.64 -4.18 6.82
CA GLY A 60 4.12 -3.85 5.48
C GLY A 60 5.64 -3.69 5.43
N ALA A 61 6.20 -2.87 6.32
CA ALA A 61 7.63 -2.58 6.37
C ALA A 61 8.49 -3.85 6.52
N SER A 62 8.14 -4.77 7.43
CA SER A 62 8.86 -6.03 7.58
C SER A 62 8.83 -6.89 6.31
N VAL A 63 7.67 -7.02 5.69
CA VAL A 63 7.51 -7.81 4.46
C VAL A 63 8.32 -7.20 3.30
N ILE A 64 8.26 -5.88 3.14
CA ILE A 64 8.99 -5.14 2.09
C ILE A 64 10.50 -5.35 2.26
N LYS A 65 11.03 -5.22 3.48
CA LYS A 65 12.45 -5.48 3.77
C LYS A 65 12.85 -6.89 3.36
N GLY A 66 12.00 -7.88 3.64
CA GLY A 66 12.23 -9.26 3.23
C GLY A 66 12.30 -9.39 1.72
N ILE A 67 11.27 -8.93 1.00
CA ILE A 67 11.20 -9.02 -0.47
C ILE A 67 12.44 -8.38 -1.12
N GLN A 68 12.78 -7.17 -0.68
CA GLN A 68 13.87 -6.38 -1.25
C GLN A 68 15.27 -6.82 -0.79
N THR A 69 15.40 -7.92 -0.04
CA THR A 69 16.69 -8.62 0.09
C THR A 69 17.07 -9.34 -1.20
N THR A 70 16.12 -9.51 -2.12
CA THR A 70 16.30 -10.01 -3.48
C THR A 70 16.15 -8.87 -4.50
N PRO A 71 16.53 -9.07 -5.78
CA PRO A 71 16.35 -8.08 -6.85
C PRO A 71 14.88 -7.81 -7.27
N VAL A 72 13.91 -8.01 -6.37
CA VAL A 72 12.47 -7.84 -6.62
C VAL A 72 11.98 -6.55 -5.97
N ILE A 73 11.27 -5.73 -6.74
CA ILE A 73 10.64 -4.49 -6.29
C ILE A 73 9.34 -4.81 -5.55
N ALA A 74 9.26 -4.46 -4.27
CA ALA A 74 7.99 -4.46 -3.53
C ALA A 74 7.15 -3.23 -3.92
N THR A 75 5.84 -3.43 -4.07
CA THR A 75 4.89 -2.38 -4.46
C THR A 75 3.75 -2.32 -3.46
N VAL A 76 3.82 -1.36 -2.54
CA VAL A 76 2.76 -1.17 -1.53
C VAL A 76 1.47 -0.65 -2.15
N LYS A 77 0.34 -1.11 -1.65
CA LYS A 77 -0.99 -0.80 -2.20
C LYS A 77 -2.09 -0.73 -1.13
N HIS A 78 -3.20 0.00 -1.34
CA HIS A 78 -3.49 0.87 -2.50
C HIS A 78 -3.56 2.34 -2.06
N PHE A 79 -2.72 3.17 -2.66
CA PHE A 79 -2.58 4.58 -2.29
C PHE A 79 -3.65 5.45 -3.01
N MET A 80 -4.68 5.96 -2.34
CA MET A 80 -4.94 5.92 -0.90
C MET A 80 -6.40 5.57 -0.62
N VAL A 81 -6.64 5.03 0.58
CA VAL A 81 -7.98 4.78 1.13
C VAL A 81 -8.81 3.82 0.27
N GLU A 82 -8.29 2.63 0.00
CA GLU A 82 -9.07 1.55 -0.63
C GLU A 82 -9.72 0.67 0.45
N SER A 83 -10.80 1.14 1.05
CA SER A 83 -11.46 0.45 2.18
C SER A 83 -12.69 -0.39 1.78
N LYS A 84 -13.25 -0.18 0.58
CA LYS A 84 -14.51 -0.77 0.13
C LYS A 84 -14.41 -1.32 -1.29
N GLN A 85 -14.80 -2.58 -1.47
CA GLN A 85 -14.72 -3.25 -2.77
C GLN A 85 -15.95 -3.04 -3.67
N SER A 86 -17.13 -2.82 -3.09
CA SER A 86 -18.35 -2.57 -3.88
C SER A 86 -18.23 -1.25 -4.63
N TYR A 87 -18.39 -1.31 -5.95
CA TYR A 87 -18.25 -0.16 -6.86
C TYR A 87 -16.90 0.57 -6.73
N ARG A 88 -15.81 -0.15 -6.42
CA ARG A 88 -14.49 0.45 -6.15
C ARG A 88 -13.97 1.44 -7.20
N HIS A 89 -14.38 1.31 -8.47
CA HIS A 89 -14.00 2.23 -9.54
C HIS A 89 -14.77 3.56 -9.53
N ASN A 90 -15.94 3.60 -8.89
CA ASN A 90 -16.86 4.75 -8.90
C ASN A 90 -17.24 5.21 -7.49
N CYS A 91 -16.79 4.50 -6.45
CA CYS A 91 -17.06 4.86 -5.07
C CYS A 91 -16.26 6.12 -4.71
N ASN A 92 -16.97 7.18 -4.35
CA ASN A 92 -16.37 8.39 -3.81
C ASN A 92 -16.26 8.29 -2.29
N GLN A 93 -15.03 8.24 -1.81
CA GLN A 93 -14.70 8.26 -0.40
C GLN A 93 -14.39 9.69 0.02
N ILE A 94 -15.21 10.22 0.94
CA ILE A 94 -15.16 11.61 1.37
C ILE A 94 -14.55 11.65 2.76
N TYR A 95 -13.32 12.16 2.86
CA TYR A 95 -12.58 12.28 4.10
C TYR A 95 -11.80 13.59 4.14
N THR A 96 -11.55 14.10 5.35
CA THR A 96 -10.67 15.25 5.53
C THR A 96 -9.22 14.86 5.25
N ASP A 97 -8.42 15.81 4.77
CA ASP A 97 -6.99 15.56 4.50
C ASP A 97 -6.24 15.13 5.76
N ARG A 98 -6.62 15.69 6.91
CA ARG A 98 -6.10 15.29 8.22
C ARG A 98 -6.36 13.82 8.50
N TRP A 99 -7.60 13.35 8.35
CA TRP A 99 -7.96 11.96 8.64
C TRP A 99 -7.20 11.01 7.71
N MET A 100 -7.14 11.33 6.41
CA MET A 100 -6.40 10.54 5.43
C MET A 100 -4.92 10.45 5.80
N MET A 101 -4.28 11.55 6.18
CA MET A 101 -2.85 11.57 6.53
C MET A 101 -2.54 10.92 7.88
N GLU A 102 -3.37 11.12 8.90
CA GLU A 102 -3.16 10.51 10.22
C GLU A 102 -3.37 8.99 10.20
N HIS A 103 -4.24 8.47 9.34
CA HIS A 103 -4.52 7.04 9.25
C HIS A 103 -3.75 6.39 8.08
N PHE A 104 -4.18 6.67 6.83
CA PHE A 104 -3.57 6.10 5.64
C PHE A 104 -2.25 6.77 5.25
N GLY A 105 -1.94 7.97 5.75
CA GLY A 105 -0.61 8.55 5.55
C GLY A 105 0.43 7.84 6.41
N THR A 106 0.06 7.48 7.65
CA THR A 106 0.95 6.86 8.63
C THR A 106 1.45 5.48 8.18
N ASN A 107 0.56 4.55 7.81
CA ASN A 107 0.96 3.21 7.35
C ASN A 107 1.82 3.25 6.07
N PHE A 108 1.48 4.09 5.09
CA PHE A 108 2.27 4.29 3.88
C PHE A 108 3.61 4.94 4.18
N ARG A 109 3.66 5.95 5.06
CA ARG A 109 4.90 6.58 5.50
C ARG A 109 5.84 5.57 6.14
N THR A 110 5.36 4.74 7.06
CA THR A 110 6.16 3.67 7.67
C THR A 110 6.66 2.69 6.61
N SER A 111 5.80 2.26 5.69
CA SER A 111 6.18 1.31 4.65
C SER A 111 7.23 1.86 3.67
N VAL A 112 7.22 3.17 3.40
CA VAL A 112 8.21 3.83 2.54
C VAL A 112 9.49 4.14 3.32
N GLN A 113 9.39 4.82 4.47
CA GLN A 113 10.56 5.33 5.20
C GLN A 113 11.29 4.22 5.95
N GLU A 114 10.56 3.33 6.62
CA GLU A 114 11.17 2.24 7.37
C GLU A 114 11.31 0.99 6.51
N GLY A 115 10.30 0.66 5.69
CA GLY A 115 10.31 -0.50 4.80
C GLY A 115 11.17 -0.33 3.56
N ALA A 116 11.48 0.92 3.17
CA ALA A 116 12.18 1.26 1.93
C ALA A 116 11.45 0.82 0.66
N SER A 117 10.10 0.82 0.65
CA SER A 117 9.31 0.44 -0.53
C SER A 117 9.74 1.22 -1.77
N MET A 118 10.19 0.50 -2.81
CA MET A 118 10.63 1.10 -4.06
C MET A 118 9.48 1.51 -4.98
N SER A 119 8.27 1.00 -4.77
CA SER A 119 7.11 1.34 -5.58
C SER A 119 5.82 1.46 -4.76
N ILE A 120 4.89 2.28 -5.25
CA ILE A 120 3.53 2.43 -4.71
C ILE A 120 2.51 2.26 -5.81
N MET A 121 1.45 1.51 -5.55
CA MET A 121 0.30 1.38 -6.42
C MET A 121 -0.85 2.26 -5.96
N SER A 122 -1.42 3.05 -6.86
CA SER A 122 -2.58 3.89 -6.57
C SER A 122 -3.89 3.10 -6.44
N SER A 123 -4.83 3.62 -5.66
CA SER A 123 -6.20 3.11 -5.54
C SER A 123 -7.07 3.43 -6.75
N TYR A 124 -8.19 2.72 -6.89
CA TYR A 124 -9.14 2.90 -8.01
C TYR A 124 -10.22 3.95 -7.72
N ASN A 125 -10.58 4.09 -6.44
CA ASN A 125 -11.67 4.92 -5.96
C ASN A 125 -11.46 6.43 -6.21
N LEU A 126 -12.55 7.17 -6.05
CA LEU A 126 -12.51 8.62 -5.95
C LEU A 126 -12.25 9.03 -4.50
N LEU A 127 -11.39 10.03 -4.31
CA LEU A 127 -11.05 10.66 -3.04
C LEU A 127 -11.46 12.12 -3.09
N ASN A 128 -12.54 12.48 -2.41
CA ASN A 128 -13.15 13.82 -2.49
C ASN A 128 -13.43 14.25 -3.94
N GLY A 129 -14.00 13.36 -4.75
CA GLY A 129 -14.44 13.63 -6.13
C GLY A 129 -13.39 13.48 -7.22
N VAL A 130 -12.14 13.12 -6.88
CA VAL A 130 -11.05 12.92 -7.85
C VAL A 130 -10.47 11.52 -7.67
N HIS A 131 -10.24 10.78 -8.77
CA HIS A 131 -9.60 9.46 -8.68
C HIS A 131 -8.25 9.54 -7.98
N GLY A 132 -7.95 8.56 -7.10
CA GLY A 132 -6.68 8.48 -6.38
C GLY A 132 -5.46 8.59 -7.30
N CYS A 133 -5.51 7.94 -8.47
CA CYS A 133 -4.47 8.01 -9.51
C CYS A 133 -4.25 9.42 -10.10
N ARG A 134 -5.24 10.32 -10.05
CA ARG A 134 -5.21 11.68 -10.63
C ARG A 134 -5.14 12.79 -9.59
N LYS A 135 -5.32 12.48 -8.30
CA LYS A 135 -5.38 13.50 -7.25
C LYS A 135 -4.01 14.12 -7.05
N SER A 136 -3.84 15.34 -7.59
CA SER A 136 -2.55 16.04 -7.64
C SER A 136 -1.91 16.22 -6.27
N SER A 137 -2.69 16.42 -5.20
CA SER A 137 -2.16 16.54 -3.84
C SER A 137 -1.45 15.27 -3.33
N PHE A 138 -1.74 14.11 -3.92
CA PHE A 138 -1.12 12.81 -3.59
C PHE A 138 -0.17 12.32 -4.67
N ALA A 139 -0.46 12.65 -5.93
CA ALA A 139 0.38 12.33 -7.09
C ALA A 139 1.53 13.34 -7.30
N SER A 140 1.54 14.48 -6.60
CA SER A 140 2.59 15.49 -6.76
C SER A 140 3.95 15.04 -6.23
N ASN A 141 5.01 15.59 -6.84
CA ASN A 141 6.38 15.43 -6.38
C ASN A 141 6.57 15.83 -4.90
N ASN A 142 5.74 16.72 -4.34
CA ASN A 142 5.89 17.16 -2.95
C ASN A 142 5.47 16.08 -1.96
N THR A 143 4.39 15.36 -2.22
CA THR A 143 3.93 14.23 -1.39
C THR A 143 4.87 13.04 -1.53
N GLN A 144 5.35 12.79 -2.76
CA GLN A 144 6.38 11.78 -3.01
C GLN A 144 7.68 12.09 -2.26
N ARG A 145 8.15 13.35 -2.29
CA ARG A 145 9.32 13.80 -1.54
C ARG A 145 9.11 13.75 -0.02
N ALA A 146 7.95 14.16 0.47
CA ALA A 146 7.63 14.15 1.91
C ALA A 146 7.59 12.72 2.47
N LEU A 147 7.16 11.75 1.67
CA LEU A 147 7.14 10.34 2.04
C LEU A 147 8.46 9.61 1.75
N GLY A 148 9.36 10.18 0.93
CA GLY A 148 10.64 9.57 0.55
C GLY A 148 10.55 8.58 -0.61
N ILE A 149 9.54 8.73 -1.48
CA ILE A 149 9.20 7.81 -2.56
C ILE A 149 10.04 8.09 -3.81
N SER A 150 10.67 7.06 -4.39
CA SER A 150 11.43 7.15 -5.64
C SER A 150 10.61 6.80 -6.90
N LEU A 151 9.55 5.99 -6.79
CA LEU A 151 8.73 5.57 -7.92
C LEU A 151 7.24 5.40 -7.53
N LEU A 152 6.34 6.08 -8.25
CA LEU A 152 4.89 5.85 -8.16
C LEU A 152 4.43 5.06 -9.40
N CYS A 153 3.88 3.86 -9.19
CA CYS A 153 3.34 3.01 -10.26
C CYS A 153 1.81 3.15 -10.30
N SER A 154 1.28 3.98 -11.21
CA SER A 154 -0.16 4.02 -11.45
C SER A 154 -0.57 2.85 -12.34
N PHE A 155 -1.40 1.93 -11.82
CA PHE A 155 -1.98 0.88 -12.66
C PHE A 155 -3.00 1.52 -13.61
N ARG A 156 -2.69 1.50 -14.91
CA ARG A 156 -3.44 2.20 -15.98
C ARG A 156 -4.88 1.70 -16.19
N LEU A 157 -5.27 0.57 -15.59
CA LEU A 157 -6.53 -0.13 -15.89
C LEU A 157 -7.79 0.46 -15.23
N GLY A 158 -7.67 1.39 -14.28
CA GLY A 158 -8.84 2.00 -13.63
C GLY A 158 -8.82 3.53 -13.60
N CYS A 159 -7.90 4.15 -14.33
CA CYS A 159 -7.77 5.60 -14.45
C CYS A 159 -8.34 6.11 -15.79
N SER A 160 -8.91 5.22 -16.61
CA SER A 160 -9.53 5.52 -17.90
C SER A 160 -10.95 6.07 -17.71
N SER A 161 -11.16 7.26 -18.28
CA SER A 161 -12.37 8.12 -18.27
C SER A 161 -12.85 8.54 -16.89
#